data_AF-A0AA41RSM1-F1
#
_entry.id   AF-A0AA41RSM1-F1
#
_cell.length_a   1.000
_cell.length_b   1.000
_cell.length_c   1.000
_cell.angle_alpha   90.00
_cell.angle_beta   90.00
_cell.angle_gamma   90.00
#
_symmetry.space_group_name_H-M   'P 1'
#
loop_
_entity.id
_entity.type
_entity.pdbx_description
1 polymer ?
#
loop_
_entity_poly.entity_id
_entity_poly.type
_entity_poly.pdbx_seq_one_letter_code
_entity_poly.pdbx_strand_id
1 'polypeptide(L)'
;MAFMLGISSAPFVLHTVLGAALGIPMNPQAAAEAEKVLTTSLSKLESVWLTGKGKFLLGSFQPSIADLSLVCEIMQLELLHEKDRIRILSPFKKVLKWIEDTRTATSPHFEEAHRVLFRAKSKFHKLPIEANYESISSMKAMLPSKM
;
A
#
# COMPACT_ATOMS: atom_id res chain seq x y z
N MET A 1 8.69 -14.46 4.84
CA MET A 1 9.25 -13.43 3.92
C MET A 1 8.94 -12.01 4.38
N ALA A 2 7.68 -11.63 4.66
CA ALA A 2 7.32 -10.28 5.15
C ALA A 2 8.00 -9.87 6.48
N PHE A 3 8.21 -10.83 7.38
CA PHE A 3 8.96 -10.60 8.64
C PHE A 3 10.43 -10.22 8.46
N MET A 4 11.05 -10.48 7.30
CA MET A 4 12.47 -10.17 7.08
C MET A 4 12.75 -8.74 6.60
N LEU A 5 11.72 -7.95 6.24
CA LEU A 5 11.91 -6.60 5.68
C LEU A 5 11.39 -5.46 6.54
N GLY A 6 10.63 -5.73 7.62
CA GLY A 6 10.04 -4.67 8.44
C GLY A 6 9.10 -3.75 7.66
N ILE A 7 8.63 -4.17 6.49
CA ILE A 7 7.55 -3.50 5.74
C ILE A 7 6.26 -3.99 6.40
N SER A 8 5.73 -3.22 7.33
CA SER A 8 4.35 -3.42 7.77
C SER A 8 3.67 -2.07 7.88
N SER A 9 2.58 -1.93 7.13
CA SER A 9 1.67 -0.79 7.21
C SER A 9 0.72 -0.96 8.39
N ALA A 10 0.52 -2.20 8.86
CA ALA A 10 -0.46 -2.55 9.88
C ALA A 10 -0.31 -1.76 11.19
N PRO A 11 0.89 -1.57 11.80
CA PRO A 11 1.01 -0.77 13.01
C PRO A 11 0.60 0.69 12.79
N PHE A 12 0.97 1.26 11.64
CA PHE A 12 0.59 2.64 11.32
C PHE A 12 -0.92 2.77 11.14
N VAL A 13 -1.54 1.87 10.37
CA VAL A 13 -2.99 1.84 10.14
C VAL A 13 -3.76 1.54 11.43
N LEU A 14 -3.21 0.69 12.31
CA LEU A 14 -3.78 0.39 13.63
C LEU A 14 -3.85 1.64 14.51
N HIS A 15 -2.73 2.36 14.65
CA HIS A 15 -2.68 3.52 15.53
C HIS A 15 -3.29 4.80 14.94
N THR A 16 -3.76 4.77 13.69
CA THR A 16 -4.36 5.94 13.02
C THR A 16 -5.84 5.77 12.66
N VAL A 17 -6.27 4.59 12.20
CA VAL A 17 -7.63 4.36 11.70
C VAL A 17 -8.31 3.21 12.44
N LEU A 18 -7.69 2.02 12.45
CA LEU A 18 -8.36 0.82 12.94
C LEU A 18 -8.53 0.81 14.46
N GLY A 19 -7.64 1.45 15.21
CA GLY A 19 -7.69 1.44 16.68
C GLY A 19 -9.02 1.95 17.21
N ALA A 20 -9.49 3.11 16.70
CA ALA A 20 -10.78 3.66 17.07
C ALA A 20 -11.95 2.71 16.78
N ALA A 21 -11.92 2.02 15.63
CA ALA A 21 -12.95 1.06 15.25
C ALA A 21 -12.93 -0.24 16.09
N LEU A 22 -11.77 -0.61 16.61
CA LEU A 22 -11.55 -1.82 17.42
C LEU A 22 -11.64 -1.55 18.93
N GLY A 23 -11.94 -0.31 19.35
CA GLY A 23 -11.93 0.08 20.76
C GLY A 23 -10.53 0.13 21.39
N ILE A 24 -9.48 0.16 20.56
CA ILE A 24 -8.08 0.27 20.98
C ILE A 24 -7.71 1.76 21.01
N PRO A 25 -7.16 2.28 22.12
CA PRO A 25 -6.70 3.66 22.17
C PRO A 25 -5.69 3.97 21.06
N MET A 26 -5.94 5.04 20.31
CA MET A 26 -4.98 5.55 19.34
C MET A 26 -3.79 6.13 20.09
N ASN A 27 -2.58 5.77 19.66
CA ASN A 27 -1.33 6.26 20.25
C ASN A 27 -0.56 7.04 19.17
N PRO A 28 -0.58 8.38 19.21
CA PRO A 28 0.09 9.22 18.22
C PRO A 28 1.60 8.97 18.14
N GLN A 29 2.25 8.64 19.27
CA GLN A 29 3.67 8.37 19.29
C GLN A 29 3.98 7.02 18.62
N ALA A 30 3.20 5.98 18.91
CA ALA A 30 3.33 4.69 18.22
C ALA A 30 3.02 4.82 16.72
N ALA A 31 2.06 5.67 16.32
CA ALA A 31 1.81 5.98 14.92
C ALA A 31 3.03 6.65 14.25
N ALA A 32 3.64 7.64 14.89
CA ALA A 32 4.82 8.32 14.34
C ALA A 32 6.03 7.37 14.19
N GLU A 33 6.25 6.49 15.18
CA GLU A 33 7.30 5.47 15.13
C GLU A 33 7.03 4.46 14.01
N ALA A 34 5.78 3.98 13.88
CA ALA A 34 5.37 3.09 12.81
C ALA A 34 5.53 3.74 11.42
N GLU A 35 5.20 5.02 11.27
CA GLU A 35 5.35 5.74 10.01
C GLU A 35 6.83 5.87 9.61
N LYS A 36 7.72 6.13 10.59
CA LYS A 36 9.17 6.18 10.35
C LYS A 36 9.70 4.83 9.85
N VAL A 37 9.25 3.74 10.47
CA VAL A 37 9.61 2.38 10.03
C VAL A 37 9.07 2.12 8.62
N LEU A 38 7.79 2.37 8.36
CA LEU A 38 7.16 2.20 7.05
C LEU A 38 7.91 2.98 5.96
N THR A 39 8.19 4.26 6.18
CA THR A 39 8.89 5.14 5.23
C THR A 39 10.31 4.63 4.94
N THR A 40 11.04 4.21 5.98
CA THR A 40 12.37 3.60 5.84
C THR A 40 12.30 2.32 5.01
N SER A 41 11.28 1.50 5.25
CA SER A 41 11.08 0.24 4.56
C SER A 41 10.67 0.43 3.09
N LEU A 42 9.84 1.43 2.77
CA LEU A 42 9.52 1.85 1.39
C LEU A 42 10.77 2.34 0.64
N SER A 43 11.63 3.12 1.31
CA SER A 43 12.90 3.55 0.74
C SER A 43 13.82 2.38 0.40
N LYS A 44 13.91 1.37 1.28
CA LYS A 44 14.66 0.12 1.03
C LYS A 44 14.05 -0.68 -0.12
N LEU A 45 12.72 -0.79 -0.18
CA LEU A 45 12.01 -1.46 -1.27
C LEU A 45 12.40 -0.86 -2.63
N GLU A 46 12.39 0.47 -2.74
CA GLU A 46 12.72 1.20 -3.98
C GLU A 46 14.21 1.12 -4.37
N SER A 47 15.11 1.19 -3.39
CA SER A 47 16.56 1.29 -3.62
C SER A 47 17.26 -0.05 -3.75
N VAL A 48 16.78 -1.09 -3.06
CA VAL A 48 17.45 -2.40 -2.99
C VAL A 48 16.70 -3.45 -3.80
N TRP A 49 15.38 -3.53 -3.64
CA TRP A 49 14.60 -4.68 -4.11
C TRP A 49 13.92 -4.46 -5.47
N LEU A 50 13.56 -3.21 -5.78
CA LEU A 50 13.04 -2.79 -7.09
C LEU A 50 14.17 -2.26 -7.97
N THR A 51 15.13 -3.14 -8.21
CA THR A 51 16.33 -2.91 -9.03
C THR A 51 16.36 -3.85 -10.23
N GLY A 52 17.26 -3.59 -11.18
CA GLY A 52 17.37 -4.40 -12.40
C GLY A 52 16.43 -3.96 -13.53
N LYS A 53 16.27 -4.84 -14.53
CA LYS A 53 15.52 -4.55 -15.77
C LYS A 53 14.06 -5.02 -15.74
N GLY A 54 13.71 -5.94 -14.84
CA GLY A 54 12.36 -6.44 -14.69
C GLY A 54 11.43 -5.47 -13.96
N LYS A 55 10.14 -5.81 -13.94
CA LYS A 55 9.07 -5.00 -13.31
C LYS A 55 8.79 -5.40 -11.86
N PHE A 56 9.29 -6.56 -11.44
CA PHE A 56 9.00 -7.18 -10.16
C PHE A 56 10.25 -7.23 -9.28
N LEU A 57 10.08 -7.65 -8.02
CA LEU A 57 11.18 -7.76 -7.07
C LEU A 57 12.34 -8.57 -7.64
N LEU A 58 13.56 -8.18 -7.27
CA LEU A 58 14.82 -8.77 -7.74
C LEU A 58 15.04 -8.65 -9.27
N GLY A 59 14.34 -7.73 -9.93
CA GLY A 59 14.45 -7.51 -11.38
C GLY A 59 13.81 -8.62 -12.21
N SER A 60 12.85 -9.36 -11.65
CA SER A 60 12.10 -10.40 -12.36
C SER A 60 11.13 -9.81 -13.39
N PHE A 61 10.88 -10.56 -14.47
CA PHE A 61 9.87 -10.23 -15.49
C PHE A 61 8.49 -10.83 -15.19
N GLN A 62 8.36 -11.68 -14.16
CA GLN A 62 7.10 -12.26 -13.69
C GLN A 62 6.95 -12.05 -12.17
N PRO A 63 5.72 -11.83 -11.66
CA PRO A 63 5.51 -11.67 -10.23
C PRO A 63 5.72 -12.98 -9.48
N SER A 64 6.16 -12.88 -8.25
CA SER A 64 6.33 -13.98 -7.30
C SER A 64 5.39 -13.81 -6.10
N ILE A 65 5.38 -14.80 -5.20
CA ILE A 65 4.68 -14.68 -3.92
C ILE A 65 5.21 -13.52 -3.06
N ALA A 66 6.48 -13.14 -3.22
CA ALA A 66 7.03 -11.98 -2.52
C ALA A 66 6.39 -10.68 -3.00
N ASP A 67 6.13 -10.57 -4.30
CA ASP A 67 5.46 -9.40 -4.88
C ASP A 67 4.05 -9.26 -4.32
N LEU A 68 3.26 -10.33 -4.42
CA LEU A 68 1.90 -10.39 -3.88
C LEU A 68 1.84 -10.07 -2.39
N SER A 69 2.69 -10.73 -1.59
CA SER A 69 2.67 -10.55 -0.13
C SER A 69 2.95 -9.12 0.29
N LEU A 70 3.94 -8.46 -0.34
CA LEU A 70 4.32 -7.09 0.01
C LEU A 70 3.34 -6.05 -0.54
N VAL A 71 2.80 -6.25 -1.74
CA VAL A 71 1.76 -5.36 -2.25
C VAL A 71 0.53 -5.43 -1.35
N CYS A 72 0.04 -6.62 -0.99
CA CYS A 72 -1.11 -6.77 -0.10
C CYS A 72 -0.88 -6.09 1.27
N GLU A 73 0.34 -6.13 1.80
CA GLU A 73 0.68 -5.39 3.02
C GLU A 73 0.57 -3.87 2.81
N ILE A 74 1.10 -3.33 1.71
CA ILE A 74 1.01 -1.88 1.43
C ILE A 74 -0.43 -1.45 1.15
N MET A 75 -1.25 -2.32 0.55
CA MET A 75 -2.66 -2.02 0.27
C MET A 75 -3.46 -1.65 1.52
N GLN A 76 -3.06 -2.07 2.73
CA GLN A 76 -3.77 -1.63 3.96
C GLN A 76 -3.76 -0.11 4.15
N LEU A 77 -2.81 0.62 3.55
CA LEU A 77 -2.78 2.09 3.54
C LEU A 77 -3.99 2.71 2.83
N GLU A 78 -4.76 1.93 2.06
CA GLU A 78 -6.04 2.35 1.51
C GLU A 78 -7.06 2.74 2.57
N LEU A 79 -6.92 2.24 3.81
CA LEU A 79 -7.77 2.61 4.93
C LEU A 79 -7.52 4.04 5.42
N LEU A 80 -6.39 4.64 5.08
CA LEU A 80 -6.07 6.02 5.45
C LEU A 80 -6.93 7.02 4.67
N HIS A 81 -6.99 8.26 5.17
CA HIS A 81 -7.44 9.37 4.34
C HIS A 81 -6.53 9.52 3.12
N GLU A 82 -7.10 9.92 1.98
CA GLU A 82 -6.36 10.01 0.72
C GLU A 82 -5.13 10.92 0.83
N LYS A 83 -5.24 12.05 1.54
CA LYS A 83 -4.12 12.98 1.78
C LYS A 83 -2.91 12.29 2.44
N ASP A 84 -3.15 11.39 3.38
CA ASP A 84 -2.10 10.72 4.15
C ASP A 84 -1.47 9.61 3.32
N ARG A 85 -2.29 8.83 2.61
CA ARG A 85 -1.82 7.87 1.61
C ARG A 85 -0.95 8.54 0.55
N ILE A 86 -1.37 9.70 0.04
CA ILE A 86 -0.60 10.48 -0.94
C ILE A 86 0.73 10.95 -0.36
N ARG A 87 0.71 11.55 0.84
CA ARG A 87 1.90 12.03 1.54
C ARG A 87 2.94 10.92 1.73
N ILE A 88 2.50 9.72 2.09
CA ILE A 88 3.38 8.58 2.38
C ILE A 88 3.91 7.94 1.09
N LEU A 89 3.05 7.69 0.08
CA LEU A 89 3.43 6.89 -1.09
C LEU A 89 3.98 7.73 -2.25
N SER A 90 3.61 9.01 -2.37
CA SER A 90 4.01 9.85 -3.52
C SER A 90 5.52 9.99 -3.74
N PRO A 91 6.41 9.94 -2.72
CA PRO A 91 7.85 9.97 -2.94
C PRO A 91 8.41 8.70 -3.59
N PHE A 92 7.71 7.57 -3.51
CA PHE A 92 8.22 6.24 -3.89
C PHE A 92 7.66 5.78 -5.25
N LYS A 93 8.20 6.36 -6.33
CA LYS A 93 7.66 6.19 -7.68
C LYS A 93 7.83 4.76 -8.21
N LYS A 94 8.96 4.10 -7.91
CA LYS A 94 9.13 2.69 -8.31
C LYS A 94 8.17 1.79 -7.57
N VAL A 95 7.94 2.05 -6.29
CA VAL A 95 6.96 1.29 -5.49
C VAL A 95 5.56 1.43 -6.07
N LEU A 96 5.12 2.65 -6.38
CA LEU A 96 3.81 2.90 -7.02
C LEU A 96 3.67 2.14 -8.34
N LYS A 97 4.69 2.20 -9.20
CA LYS A 97 4.69 1.48 -10.48
C LYS A 97 4.66 -0.05 -10.28
N TRP A 98 5.45 -0.57 -9.36
CA TRP A 98 5.50 -1.99 -9.06
C TRP A 98 4.19 -2.54 -8.46
N ILE A 99 3.49 -1.76 -7.62
CA ILE A 99 2.14 -2.09 -7.15
C ILE A 99 1.19 -2.24 -8.34
N GLU A 100 1.19 -1.29 -9.27
CA GLU A 100 0.33 -1.32 -10.45
C GLU A 100 0.68 -2.47 -11.42
N ASP A 101 1.97 -2.72 -11.64
CA ASP A 101 2.43 -3.84 -12.47
C ASP A 101 2.03 -5.19 -11.83
N THR A 102 2.12 -5.32 -10.50
CA THR A 102 1.69 -6.52 -9.75
C THR A 102 0.19 -6.72 -9.79
N ARG A 103 -0.59 -5.66 -9.56
CA ARG A 103 -2.04 -5.68 -9.70
C ARG A 103 -2.46 -6.13 -11.09
N THR A 104 -1.90 -5.51 -12.12
CA THR A 104 -2.23 -5.81 -13.53
C THR A 104 -1.91 -7.27 -13.87
N ALA A 105 -0.75 -7.77 -13.43
CA ALA A 105 -0.35 -9.15 -13.69
C ALA A 105 -1.20 -10.20 -12.94
N THR A 106 -1.95 -9.79 -11.92
CA THR A 106 -2.72 -10.68 -11.04
C THR A 106 -4.22 -10.39 -11.06
N SER A 107 -4.66 -9.53 -11.99
CA SER A 107 -6.06 -9.23 -12.24
C SER A 107 -6.77 -10.44 -12.89
N PRO A 108 -8.04 -10.74 -12.54
CA PRO A 108 -8.94 -9.98 -11.66
C PRO A 108 -8.85 -10.33 -10.17
N HIS A 109 -8.03 -11.31 -9.79
CA HIS A 109 -7.99 -11.85 -8.44
C HIS A 109 -7.45 -10.85 -7.42
N PHE A 110 -6.58 -9.93 -7.85
CA PHE A 110 -6.14 -8.82 -7.02
C PHE A 110 -7.32 -7.99 -6.51
N GLU A 111 -8.22 -7.58 -7.42
CA GLU A 111 -9.39 -6.79 -7.06
C GLU A 111 -10.37 -7.58 -6.18
N GLU A 112 -10.52 -8.88 -6.45
CA GLU A 112 -11.36 -9.77 -5.65
C GLU A 112 -10.88 -9.86 -4.20
N ALA A 113 -9.59 -10.15 -3.99
CA ALA A 113 -8.99 -10.29 -2.67
C ALA A 113 -9.06 -8.99 -1.84
N HIS A 114 -8.92 -7.83 -2.49
CA HIS A 114 -8.94 -6.53 -1.82
C HIS A 114 -10.34 -5.91 -1.68
N ARG A 115 -11.41 -6.59 -2.15
CA ARG A 115 -12.79 -6.09 -2.06
C ARG A 115 -13.22 -5.73 -0.64
N VAL A 116 -12.79 -6.51 0.35
CA VAL A 116 -13.13 -6.28 1.77
C VAL A 116 -12.48 -5.00 2.28
N LEU A 117 -11.20 -4.80 1.97
CA LEU A 117 -10.43 -3.61 2.31
C LEU A 117 -11.10 -2.34 1.75
N PHE A 118 -11.49 -2.39 0.49
CA PHE A 118 -12.20 -1.32 -0.21
C PHE A 118 -13.56 -1.00 0.42
N ARG A 119 -14.35 -2.01 0.79
CA ARG A 119 -15.59 -1.80 1.56
C ARG A 119 -15.33 -1.18 2.93
N ALA A 120 -14.26 -1.58 3.61
CA ALA A 120 -13.88 -1.02 4.90
C ALA A 120 -13.49 0.47 4.80
N LYS A 121 -12.72 0.84 3.76
CA LYS A 121 -12.40 2.24 3.44
C LYS A 121 -13.66 3.09 3.32
N SER A 122 -14.64 2.66 2.53
CA SER A 122 -15.90 3.40 2.36
C SER A 122 -16.63 3.60 3.70
N LYS A 123 -16.63 2.58 4.57
CA LYS A 123 -17.26 2.67 5.89
C LYS A 123 -16.55 3.64 6.82
N PHE A 124 -15.22 3.58 6.91
CA PHE A 124 -14.46 4.47 7.79
C PHE A 124 -14.53 5.93 7.37
N HIS A 125 -14.55 6.19 6.06
CA HIS A 125 -14.59 7.55 5.52
C HIS A 125 -16.00 8.02 5.14
N LYS A 126 -17.04 7.22 5.40
CA LYS A 126 -18.44 7.48 5.01
C LYS A 126 -18.60 7.82 3.51
N LEU A 127 -17.80 7.19 2.66
CA LEU A 127 -17.87 7.38 1.20
C LEU A 127 -18.94 6.46 0.59
N PRO A 128 -19.59 6.85 -0.54
CA PRO A 128 -20.43 5.94 -1.30
C PRO A 128 -19.67 4.67 -1.71
N ILE A 129 -20.32 3.51 -1.66
CA ILE A 129 -19.68 2.19 -1.95
C ILE A 129 -19.14 2.12 -3.40
N GLU A 130 -19.72 2.90 -4.32
CA GLU A 130 -19.33 2.99 -5.73
C GLU A 130 -18.03 3.79 -5.97
N ALA A 131 -17.60 4.62 -5.02
CA ALA A 131 -16.32 5.34 -5.08
C ALA A 131 -15.08 4.42 -4.98
N ASN A 132 -15.28 3.11 -4.81
CA ASN A 132 -14.22 2.12 -4.70
C ASN A 132 -13.37 1.92 -5.96
N TYR A 133 -13.91 2.23 -7.14
CA TYR A 133 -13.12 2.12 -8.38
C TYR A 133 -12.07 3.25 -8.50
N GLU A 134 -12.28 4.38 -7.82
CA GLU A 134 -11.41 5.56 -7.90
C GLU A 134 -10.11 5.40 -7.09
N SER A 135 -10.11 4.58 -6.03
CA SER A 135 -8.96 4.35 -5.14
C SER A 135 -7.70 3.90 -5.89
N ILE A 136 -7.85 2.97 -6.84
CA ILE A 136 -6.77 2.39 -7.63
C ILE A 136 -6.34 3.37 -8.73
N SER A 137 -7.30 4.12 -9.29
CA SER A 137 -7.03 5.24 -10.20
C SER A 137 -6.18 6.32 -9.52
N SER A 138 -6.34 6.59 -8.21
CA SER A 138 -5.51 7.55 -7.49
C SER A 138 -4.03 7.16 -7.46
N MET A 139 -3.69 5.87 -7.23
CA MET A 139 -2.28 5.44 -7.22
C MET A 139 -1.64 5.56 -8.61
N LYS A 140 -2.41 5.24 -9.66
CA LYS A 140 -2.00 5.49 -11.04
C LYS A 140 -1.86 6.99 -11.35
N ALA A 141 -2.74 7.83 -10.81
CA ALA A 141 -2.67 9.29 -10.94
C ALA A 141 -1.47 9.91 -10.21
N MET A 142 -0.88 9.21 -9.23
CA MET A 142 0.37 9.62 -8.57
C MET A 142 1.63 9.34 -9.41
N LEU A 143 1.50 8.57 -10.50
CA LEU A 143 2.54 8.38 -11.51
C LEU A 143 2.43 9.50 -12.56
N PRO A 144 3.54 10.16 -12.95
CA PRO A 144 3.51 11.14 -14.02
C PRO A 144 3.06 10.49 -15.34
N SER A 145 2.32 11.26 -16.16
CA SER A 145 1.68 10.84 -17.43
C SER A 145 2.63 10.23 -18.48
N LYS A 146 3.96 10.29 -18.28
CA LYS A 146 4.95 9.76 -19.21
C LYS A 146 6.11 9.10 -18.44
N MET A 147 6.23 7.79 -18.60
CA MET A 147 7.45 7.00 -18.42
C MET A 147 7.57 6.04 -19.60
#